data_AF-A0A127QJ26-F1
#
_entry.id   AF-A0A127QJ26-F1
#
_cell.length_a   1.000
_cell.length_b   1.000
_cell.length_c   1.000
_cell.angle_alpha   90.00
_cell.angle_beta   90.00
_cell.angle_gamma   90.00
#
_symmetry.space_group_name_H-M   'P 1'
#
loop_
_entity.id
_entity.type
_entity.pdbx_description
1 polymer ?
#
loop_
_entity_poly.entity_id
_entity_poly.type
_entity_poly.pdbx_seq_one_letter_code
_entity_poly.pdbx_strand_id
1 'polypeptide(L)'
;MMKTACEAQFAAMAELTEAALDGMVKATNLNLDAMKASMTASANASQQMMSATTPQEWLLLRSAQMRPAAEQACHYGHHMADIVSCTQAEMLRGAATHAAKTVDKMHALSTGAK
;
A
#
# COMPACT_ATOMS: atom_id res chain seq x y z
N MET A 1 -35.49 15.14 -2.82
CA MET A 1 -35.12 13.71 -2.91
C MET A 1 -34.01 13.45 -3.94
N MET A 2 -34.15 13.85 -5.21
CA MET A 2 -33.12 13.63 -6.25
C MET A 2 -31.73 14.22 -5.92
N LYS A 3 -31.70 15.45 -5.38
CA LYS A 3 -30.46 16.15 -4.97
C LYS A 3 -29.66 15.36 -3.94
N THR A 4 -30.31 14.83 -2.91
CA THR A 4 -29.65 14.13 -1.80
C THR A 4 -29.18 12.72 -2.18
N ALA A 5 -29.77 12.10 -3.19
CA ALA A 5 -29.28 10.84 -3.75
C ALA A 5 -28.00 11.05 -4.58
N CYS A 6 -27.98 12.12 -5.38
CA CYS A 6 -26.80 12.56 -6.13
C CYS A 6 -25.62 12.90 -5.19
N GLU A 7 -25.87 13.68 -4.13
CA GLU A 7 -24.86 14.00 -3.11
C GLU A 7 -24.28 12.75 -2.43
N ALA A 8 -25.12 11.76 -2.11
CA ALA A 8 -24.67 10.50 -1.54
C ALA A 8 -23.81 9.67 -2.51
N GLN A 9 -24.12 9.67 -3.81
CA GLN A 9 -23.28 9.01 -4.82
C GLN A 9 -21.92 9.70 -4.96
N PHE A 10 -21.90 11.04 -5.00
CA PHE A 10 -20.66 11.80 -5.03
C PHE A 10 -19.78 11.56 -3.80
N ALA A 11 -20.38 11.50 -2.61
CA ALA A 11 -19.66 11.15 -1.39
C ALA A 11 -19.04 9.73 -1.47
N ALA A 12 -19.77 8.75 -2.00
CA ALA A 12 -19.26 7.39 -2.20
C ALA A 12 -18.04 7.34 -3.11
N MET A 13 -18.12 8.06 -4.22
CA MET A 13 -17.03 8.13 -5.18
C MET A 13 -15.82 8.86 -4.60
N ALA A 14 -16.04 9.92 -3.81
CA ALA A 14 -14.98 10.62 -3.11
C ALA A 14 -14.26 9.71 -2.11
N GLU A 15 -15.00 8.97 -1.26
CA GLU A 15 -14.42 8.01 -0.30
C GLU A 15 -13.61 6.90 -1.01
N LEU A 16 -14.13 6.33 -2.11
CA LEU A 16 -13.40 5.33 -2.90
C LEU A 16 -12.13 5.90 -3.52
N THR A 17 -12.21 7.14 -4.04
CA THR A 17 -11.06 7.82 -4.64
C THR A 17 -10.01 8.13 -3.59
N GLU A 18 -10.42 8.57 -2.40
CA GLU A 18 -9.52 8.82 -1.28
C GLU A 18 -8.77 7.55 -0.86
N ALA A 19 -9.47 6.42 -0.72
CA ALA A 19 -8.83 5.12 -0.42
C ALA A 19 -7.80 4.71 -1.49
N ALA A 20 -8.12 4.94 -2.77
CA ALA A 20 -7.20 4.65 -3.87
C ALA A 20 -5.97 5.58 -3.87
N LEU A 21 -6.16 6.89 -3.65
CA LEU A 21 -5.06 7.86 -3.55
C LEU A 21 -4.14 7.54 -2.37
N ASP A 22 -4.70 7.24 -1.19
CA ASP A 22 -3.94 6.83 -0.01
C ASP A 22 -3.12 5.56 -0.27
N GLY A 23 -3.70 4.56 -0.93
CA GLY A 23 -2.99 3.36 -1.38
C GLY A 23 -1.81 3.67 -2.29
N MET A 24 -1.98 4.56 -3.28
CA MET A 24 -0.89 4.98 -4.16
C MET A 24 0.22 5.75 -3.42
N VAL A 25 -0.13 6.62 -2.47
CA VAL A 25 0.84 7.32 -1.64
C VAL A 25 1.66 6.33 -0.83
N LYS A 26 1.01 5.34 -0.19
CA LYS A 26 1.69 4.27 0.55
C LYS A 26 2.62 3.45 -0.33
N ALA A 27 2.18 3.04 -1.52
CA ALA A 27 3.01 2.30 -2.46
C ALA A 27 4.22 3.11 -2.94
N THR A 28 4.02 4.40 -3.20
CA THR A 28 5.12 5.32 -3.58
C THR A 28 6.13 5.49 -2.45
N ASN A 29 5.65 5.66 -1.21
CA ASN A 29 6.53 5.74 -0.05
C ASN A 29 7.33 4.45 0.15
N LEU A 30 6.69 3.28 0.01
CA LEU A 30 7.37 1.99 0.06
C LEU A 30 8.48 1.89 -1.00
N ASN A 31 8.24 2.35 -2.24
CA ASN A 31 9.26 2.38 -3.28
C ASN A 31 10.43 3.29 -2.92
N LEU A 32 10.16 4.49 -2.41
CA LEU A 32 11.20 5.43 -1.98
C LEU A 32 12.06 4.84 -0.86
N ASP A 33 11.44 4.18 0.12
CA ASP A 33 12.16 3.56 1.23
C ASP A 33 12.97 2.35 0.77
N ALA A 34 12.44 1.53 -0.16
CA ALA A 34 13.19 0.45 -0.79
C ALA A 34 14.41 0.97 -1.58
N MET A 35 14.26 2.08 -2.33
CA MET A 35 15.36 2.72 -3.05
C MET A 35 16.43 3.24 -2.10
N LYS A 36 16.05 3.95 -1.02
CA LYS A 36 16.99 4.42 0.00
C LYS A 36 17.73 3.26 0.64
N ALA A 37 17.01 2.22 1.05
CA ALA A 37 17.62 1.04 1.67
C ALA A 37 18.58 0.33 0.71
N SER A 38 18.22 0.20 -0.58
CA SER A 38 19.10 -0.35 -1.62
C SER A 38 20.36 0.48 -1.82
N MET A 39 20.27 1.82 -1.81
CA MET A 39 21.44 2.70 -1.87
C MET A 39 22.37 2.50 -0.67
N THR A 40 21.82 2.48 0.56
CA THR A 40 22.60 2.24 1.77
C THR A 40 23.26 0.85 1.76
N ALA A 41 22.50 -0.20 1.38
CA ALA A 41 23.03 -1.54 1.25
C ALA A 41 24.16 -1.62 0.21
N SER A 42 24.01 -0.95 -0.93
CA SER A 42 25.03 -0.90 -1.99
C SER A 42 26.30 -0.18 -1.56
N ALA A 43 26.17 0.95 -0.83
CA ALA A 43 27.31 1.66 -0.27
C ALA A 43 28.06 0.78 0.74
N ASN A 44 27.34 0.14 1.67
CA ASN A 44 27.93 -0.77 2.65
C ASN A 44 28.61 -1.97 1.98
N ALA A 45 27.95 -2.60 1.01
CA ALA A 45 28.51 -3.72 0.25
C ALA A 45 29.77 -3.31 -0.50
N SER A 46 29.80 -2.11 -1.09
CA SER A 46 30.98 -1.56 -1.76
C SER A 46 32.14 -1.36 -0.79
N GLN A 47 31.88 -0.78 0.39
CA GLN A 47 32.91 -0.61 1.43
C GLN A 47 33.47 -1.97 1.92
N GLN A 48 32.59 -2.95 2.15
CA GLN A 48 33.01 -4.30 2.55
C GLN A 48 33.84 -5.00 1.45
N MET A 49 33.46 -4.85 0.18
CA MET A 49 34.24 -5.41 -0.92
C MET A 49 35.63 -4.74 -1.04
N MET A 50 35.75 -3.44 -0.75
CA MET A 50 37.02 -2.73 -0.75
C MET A 50 37.96 -3.12 0.40
N SER A 51 37.44 -3.70 1.49
CA SER A 51 38.27 -4.25 2.57
C SER A 51 38.81 -5.64 2.29
N ALA A 52 38.36 -6.31 1.22
CA ALA A 52 38.84 -7.63 0.85
C ALA A 52 40.31 -7.58 0.44
N THR A 53 41.13 -8.44 1.05
CA THR A 53 42.57 -8.51 0.80
C THR A 53 42.93 -9.60 -0.22
N THR A 54 42.01 -10.53 -0.46
CA THR A 54 42.20 -11.66 -1.37
C THR A 54 40.97 -11.89 -2.27
N PRO A 55 41.15 -12.53 -3.45
CA PRO A 55 40.02 -12.92 -4.31
C PRO A 55 39.02 -13.87 -3.63
N GLN A 56 39.48 -14.74 -2.74
CA GLN A 56 38.63 -15.69 -2.01
C GLN A 56 37.73 -14.96 -1.01
N GLU A 57 38.30 -14.00 -0.26
CA GLU A 57 37.55 -13.14 0.64
C GLU A 57 36.52 -12.30 -0.11
N TRP A 58 36.89 -11.77 -1.29
CA TRP A 58 35.97 -11.03 -2.15
C TRP A 58 34.78 -11.90 -2.59
N LEU A 59 35.01 -13.15 -3.02
CA LEU A 59 33.94 -14.06 -3.43
C LEU A 59 33.01 -14.41 -2.26
N LEU A 60 33.56 -14.64 -1.07
CA LEU A 60 32.78 -14.87 0.14
C LEU A 60 31.90 -13.66 0.47
N LEU A 61 32.45 -12.46 0.46
CA LEU A 61 31.70 -11.21 0.67
C LEU A 61 30.61 -11.03 -0.37
N ARG A 62 30.90 -11.31 -1.65
CA ARG A 62 29.89 -11.22 -2.74
C ARG A 62 28.74 -12.20 -2.53
N SER A 63 29.03 -13.41 -2.05
CA SER A 63 28.01 -14.42 -1.75
C SER A 63 27.14 -14.03 -0.54
N ALA A 64 27.75 -13.39 0.48
CA ALA A 64 27.05 -12.95 1.69
C ALA A 64 25.98 -11.88 1.40
N GLN A 65 26.16 -11.07 0.34
CA GLN A 65 25.18 -10.05 -0.07
C GLN A 65 23.88 -10.61 -0.65
N MET A 66 23.83 -11.90 -1.01
CA MET A 66 22.63 -12.50 -1.62
C MET A 66 21.48 -12.66 -0.62
N ARG A 67 21.78 -12.95 0.64
CA ARG A 67 20.75 -13.16 1.68
C ARG A 67 20.02 -11.85 2.03
N PRO A 68 20.70 -10.74 2.37
CA PRO A 68 20.02 -9.46 2.62
C PRO A 68 19.15 -9.01 1.46
N ALA A 69 19.61 -9.19 0.21
CA ALA A 69 18.84 -8.83 -0.97
C ALA A 69 17.53 -9.64 -1.09
N ALA A 70 17.58 -10.95 -0.81
CA ALA A 70 16.40 -11.80 -0.83
C ALA A 70 15.40 -11.44 0.29
N GLU A 71 15.89 -11.16 1.50
CA GLU A 71 15.08 -10.71 2.63
C GLU A 71 14.39 -9.37 2.32
N GLN A 72 15.14 -8.42 1.75
CA GLN A 72 14.61 -7.11 1.34
C GLN A 72 13.50 -7.25 0.29
N ALA A 73 13.69 -8.13 -0.70
CA ALA A 73 12.69 -8.38 -1.74
C ALA A 73 11.43 -9.05 -1.19
N CYS A 74 11.58 -10.04 -0.29
CA CYS A 74 10.45 -10.68 0.37
C CYS A 74 9.65 -9.69 1.22
N HIS A 75 10.33 -8.85 1.98
CA HIS A 75 9.71 -7.80 2.79
C HIS A 75 8.95 -6.80 1.92
N TYR A 76 9.57 -6.30 0.84
CA TYR A 76 8.89 -5.42 -0.12
C TYR A 76 7.61 -6.05 -0.69
N GLY A 77 7.67 -7.33 -1.09
CA GLY A 77 6.52 -8.06 -1.61
C GLY A 77 5.37 -8.16 -0.60
N HIS A 78 5.68 -8.52 0.65
CA HIS A 78 4.67 -8.53 1.73
C HIS A 78 4.06 -7.16 1.97
N HIS A 79 4.88 -6.10 2.09
CA HIS A 79 4.37 -4.74 2.31
C HIS A 79 3.48 -4.26 1.18
N MET A 80 3.85 -4.57 -0.07
CA MET A 80 3.01 -4.23 -1.21
C MET A 80 1.67 -4.99 -1.17
N ALA A 81 1.69 -6.28 -0.82
CA ALA A 81 0.47 -7.07 -0.67
C ALA A 81 -0.42 -6.53 0.47
N ASP A 82 0.17 -6.08 1.58
CA ASP A 82 -0.55 -5.47 2.69
C ASP A 82 -1.19 -4.14 2.28
N ILE A 83 -0.48 -3.29 1.53
CA ILE A 83 -1.02 -2.03 1.00
C ILE A 83 -2.25 -2.32 0.13
N VAL A 84 -2.13 -3.23 -0.83
CA VAL A 84 -3.23 -3.60 -1.73
C VAL A 84 -4.42 -4.13 -0.94
N SER A 85 -4.18 -5.01 0.03
CA SER A 85 -5.23 -5.63 0.85
C SER A 85 -5.95 -4.60 1.72
N CYS A 86 -5.20 -3.69 2.36
CA CYS A 86 -5.77 -2.60 3.14
C CYS A 86 -6.59 -1.65 2.28
N THR A 87 -6.08 -1.24 1.12
CA THR A 87 -6.82 -0.37 0.18
C THR A 87 -8.11 -1.03 -0.29
N GLN A 88 -8.10 -2.33 -0.62
CA GLN A 88 -9.31 -3.05 -1.01
C GLN A 88 -10.33 -3.11 0.14
N ALA A 89 -9.86 -3.39 1.37
CA ALA A 89 -10.73 -3.43 2.55
C ALA A 89 -11.39 -2.07 2.82
N GLU A 90 -10.65 -0.98 2.68
CA GLU A 90 -11.15 0.39 2.81
C GLU A 90 -12.21 0.72 1.75
N MET A 91 -11.97 0.35 0.49
CA MET A 91 -12.96 0.52 -0.57
C MET A 91 -14.25 -0.29 -0.33
N LEU A 92 -14.12 -1.55 0.12
CA LEU A 92 -15.27 -2.40 0.46
C LEU A 92 -16.07 -1.82 1.62
N ARG A 93 -15.41 -1.24 2.63
CA ARG A 93 -16.04 -0.57 3.76
C ARG A 93 -16.84 0.65 3.32
N GLY A 94 -16.26 1.49 2.45
CA GLY A 94 -16.98 2.63 1.84
C GLY A 94 -18.23 2.18 1.09
N ALA A 95 -18.09 1.16 0.23
CA ALA A 95 -19.21 0.60 -0.52
C ALA A 95 -20.33 0.04 0.39
N ALA A 96 -19.97 -0.72 1.43
CA ALA A 96 -20.93 -1.27 2.40
C ALA A 96 -21.67 -0.16 3.17
N THR A 97 -20.96 0.90 3.55
CA THR A 97 -21.52 2.08 4.22
C THR A 97 -22.55 2.78 3.33
N HIS A 98 -22.27 2.89 2.03
CA HIS A 98 -23.20 3.46 1.06
C HIS A 98 -24.45 2.60 0.83
N ALA A 99 -24.28 1.27 0.78
CA ALA A 99 -25.41 0.35 0.69
C ALA A 99 -26.33 0.46 1.90
N ALA A 100 -25.77 0.46 3.12
CA ALA A 100 -26.55 0.60 4.36
C ALA A 100 -27.34 1.92 4.39
N LYS A 101 -26.69 3.06 4.11
CA LYS A 101 -27.35 4.38 4.03
C LYS A 101 -28.50 4.40 3.01
N THR A 102 -28.39 3.67 1.92
CA THR A 102 -29.43 3.58 0.89
C THR A 102 -30.64 2.80 1.38
N VAL A 103 -30.41 1.66 2.05
CA VAL A 103 -31.46 0.84 2.66
C VAL A 103 -32.21 1.61 3.74
N ASP A 104 -31.49 2.30 4.65
CA ASP A 104 -32.10 3.11 5.71
C ASP A 104 -33.00 4.20 5.14
N LYS A 105 -32.56 4.86 4.07
CA LYS A 105 -33.32 5.92 3.42
C LYS A 105 -34.57 5.39 2.70
N MET A 106 -34.47 4.22 2.07
CA MET A 106 -35.62 3.56 1.46
C MET A 106 -36.64 3.11 2.52
N HIS A 107 -36.15 2.55 3.62
CA HIS A 107 -36.98 2.15 4.75
C HIS A 107 -37.76 3.36 5.31
N ALA A 108 -37.08 4.48 5.58
CA ALA A 108 -37.70 5.71 6.07
C ALA A 108 -38.78 6.29 5.13
N LEU A 109 -38.58 6.18 3.81
CA LEU A 109 -39.59 6.57 2.82
C LEU A 109 -40.80 5.64 2.83
N SER A 110 -40.62 4.34 3.08
CA SER A 110 -41.72 3.36 3.12
C SER A 110 -42.57 3.45 4.38
N THR A 111 -42.00 3.89 5.51
CA THR A 111 -42.71 4.01 6.79
C THR A 111 -43.45 5.35 6.96
N GLY A 112 -43.42 6.25 5.97
CA GLY A 112 -44.22 7.48 5.97
C GLY A 112 -43.78 8.53 6.98
N ALA A 113 -42.47 8.67 7.23
CA ALA A 113 -41.96 9.80 8.01
C ALA A 113 -42.05 11.09 7.18
N LYS A 114 -42.99 11.97 7.55
CA LYS A 114 -42.98 13.39 7.17
C LYS A 114 -41.82 14.11 7.83
#